data_AF-A0A699UA01-F1
#
_entry.id   AF-A0A699UA01-F1
#
_cell.length_a   1.000
_cell.length_b   1.000
_cell.length_c   1.000
_cell.angle_alpha   90.00
_cell.angle_beta   90.00
_cell.angle_gamma   90.00
#
_symmetry.space_group_name_H-M   'P 1'
#
loop_
_entity.id
_entity.type
_entity.pdbx_description
1 polymer ?
#
loop_
_entity_poly.entity_id
_entity_poly.type
_entity_poly.pdbx_seq_one_letter_code
_entity_poly.pdbx_strand_id
1 'polypeptide(L)' 'MMCTKMVPGEEDWVEKFIGGLPDNIQGNVIATEPTRLQNAVRIANNLMDQKLKGYVVKNAKNKRRLEVN' A
#
# COMPACT_ATOMS: atom_id res chain seq x y z
N MET A 1 -3.68 17.73 36.78
CA MET A 1 -2.83 16.83 35.95
C MET A 1 -2.87 17.38 34.53
N MET A 2 -1.78 17.99 34.05
CA MET A 2 -1.75 18.55 32.70
C MET A 2 -1.30 17.45 31.75
N CYS A 3 -2.21 16.97 30.90
CA CYS A 3 -1.87 15.96 29.89
C CYS A 3 -1.05 16.63 28.79
N THR A 4 0.27 16.55 28.89
CA THR A 4 1.18 16.96 27.81
C THR A 4 0.96 15.99 26.64
N LYS A 5 0.17 16.40 25.65
CA LYS A 5 0.05 15.64 24.40
C LYS A 5 1.39 15.75 23.66
N MET A 6 2.22 14.72 23.75
CA MET A 6 3.40 14.59 22.90
C MET A 6 2.93 14.38 21.45
N VAL A 7 3.38 15.24 20.55
CA VAL A 7 3.16 15.04 19.11
C VAL A 7 4.05 13.87 18.68
N PRO A 8 3.49 12.84 18.01
CA PRO A 8 4.30 11.73 17.53
C PRO A 8 5.26 12.18 16.43
N GLY A 9 6.48 11.66 16.46
CA GLY A 9 7.50 11.92 15.43
C GLY A 9 7.14 11.28 14.08
N GLU A 10 7.87 11.64 13.02
CA GLU A 10 7.59 11.09 11.67
C GLU A 10 7.70 9.57 11.62
N GLU A 11 8.61 8.97 12.38
CA GLU A 11 8.77 7.50 12.45
C GLU A 11 7.54 6.81 13.04
N ASP A 12 6.98 7.34 14.12
CA ASP A 12 5.72 6.83 14.72
C ASP A 12 4.56 6.92 13.73
N TRP A 13 4.50 8.00 12.94
CA TRP A 13 3.49 8.14 11.89
C TRP A 13 3.67 7.12 10.77
N VAL A 14 4.92 6.82 10.37
CA VAL A 14 5.22 5.79 9.38
C VAL A 14 4.80 4.41 9.91
N GLU A 15 5.16 4.06 11.15
CA GLU A 15 4.81 2.78 11.76
C GLU A 15 3.30 2.61 11.89
N LYS A 16 2.58 3.65 12.37
CA LYS A 16 1.11 3.62 12.44
C LYS A 16 0.46 3.46 11.09
N PHE A 17 1.00 4.13 10.06
CA PHE A 17 0.49 3.98 8.70
C PHE A 17 0.70 2.55 8.19
N ILE A 18 1.91 2.00 8.33
CA ILE A 18 2.25 0.65 7.89
C ILE A 18 1.40 -0.40 8.63
N GLY A 19 1.21 -0.24 9.95
CA GLY A 19 0.39 -1.13 10.77
C GLY A 19 -1.11 -1.10 10.43
N GLY A 20 -1.59 -0.08 9.72
CA GLY A 20 -2.96 -0.01 9.22
C GLY A 20 -3.15 -0.60 7.82
N LEU A 21 -2.09 -1.08 7.17
CA LEU A 21 -2.17 -1.64 5.82
C LEU A 21 -2.61 -3.11 5.85
N PRO A 22 -3.30 -3.60 4.80
CA PRO A 22 -3.53 -5.02 4.64
C PRO A 22 -2.22 -5.79 4.47
N ASP A 23 -2.13 -7.00 5.03
CA ASP A 23 -0.92 -7.86 5.03
C ASP A 23 -0.24 -7.98 3.65
N ASN A 24 -1.05 -8.04 2.60
CA ASN A 24 -0.59 -8.21 1.22
C ASN A 24 0.15 -6.99 0.65
N ILE A 25 0.00 -5.81 1.26
CA ILE A 25 0.73 -4.57 0.94
C ILE A 25 1.79 -4.30 2.02
N GLN A 26 1.45 -4.55 3.29
CA GLN A 26 2.28 -4.22 4.44
C GLN A 26 3.71 -4.77 4.33
N GLY A 27 3.88 -6.07 4.04
CA GLY A 27 5.21 -6.67 3.91
C GLY A 27 6.06 -6.04 2.80
N ASN A 28 5.42 -5.65 1.69
CA ASN A 28 6.11 -4.98 0.58
C ASN A 28 6.51 -3.55 0.94
N VAL A 29 5.69 -2.83 1.70
CA VAL A 29 6.03 -1.48 2.17
C VAL A 29 7.16 -1.53 3.19
N ILE A 30 7.14 -2.47 4.13
CA ILE A 30 8.24 -2.67 5.11
C ILE A 30 9.56 -2.92 4.40
N ALA A 31 9.57 -3.78 3.37
CA ALA A 31 10.78 -4.10 2.60
C ALA A 31 11.39 -2.90 1.85
N THR A 32 10.63 -1.81 1.67
CA THR A 32 11.15 -0.56 1.06
C THR A 32 11.71 0.44 2.07
N GLU A 33 11.62 0.14 3.37
CA GLU A 33 12.15 0.96 4.47
C GLU A 33 11.85 2.47 4.33
N PRO A 34 10.57 2.87 4.23
CA PRO A 34 10.23 4.26 3.95
C PRO A 34 10.56 5.16 5.15
N THR A 35 11.45 6.12 4.96
CA THR A 35 11.85 7.09 6.00
C THR A 35 10.81 8.19 6.27
N ARG A 36 9.82 8.35 5.38
CA ARG A 36 8.82 9.44 5.43
C ARG A 36 7.43 8.89 5.15
N LEU A 37 6.42 9.46 5.81
CA LEU A 37 5.03 9.04 5.62
C LEU A 37 4.58 9.14 4.16
N GLN A 38 4.95 10.22 3.45
CA GLN A 38 4.63 10.36 2.02
C GLN A 38 5.23 9.23 1.16
N ASN A 39 6.41 8.73 1.50
CA ASN A 39 7.01 7.61 0.78
C ASN A 39 6.20 6.33 1.02
N ALA A 40 5.85 6.04 2.28
CA ALA A 40 5.02 4.88 2.62
C ALA A 40 3.66 4.93 1.89
N VAL A 41 3.00 6.09 1.86
CA VAL A 41 1.74 6.31 1.14
C VAL A 41 1.90 6.09 -0.37
N ARG A 42 2.96 6.64 -0.99
CA ARG A 42 3.22 6.47 -2.42
C ARG A 42 3.47 5.01 -2.79
N ILE A 43 4.24 4.29 -1.97
CA ILE A 43 4.60 2.89 -2.20
C ILE A 43 3.35 2.00 -2.08
N ALA A 44 2.55 2.20 -1.02
CA ALA A 44 1.28 1.49 -0.87
C ALA A 44 0.33 1.70 -2.07
N ASN A 45 0.19 2.93 -2.55
CA ASN A 45 -0.64 3.24 -3.72
C ASN A 45 -0.11 2.58 -5.00
N ASN A 46 1.20 2.61 -5.22
CA ASN A 46 1.80 1.96 -6.39
C ASN A 46 1.55 0.44 -6.39
N LEU A 47 1.64 -0.20 -5.22
CA LEU A 47 1.38 -1.63 -5.07
C LEU A 47 -0.09 -1.97 -5.36
N MET A 48 -1.03 -1.12 -4.93
CA MET A 48 -2.45 -1.27 -5.25
C MET A 48 -2.72 -1.10 -6.74
N ASP A 49 -2.14 -0.07 -7.37
CA ASP A 49 -2.29 0.20 -8.80
C ASP A 49 -1.70 -0.93 -9.67
N GLN A 50 -0.53 -1.46 -9.30
CA GLN A 50 0.07 -2.61 -9.98
C GLN A 50 -0.83 -3.84 -9.94
N LYS A 51 -1.47 -4.13 -8.80
CA LYS A 51 -2.44 -5.23 -8.71
C LYS A 51 -3.66 -4.96 -9.58
N LEU A 52 -4.22 -3.74 -9.53
CA LEU A 52 -5.38 -3.38 -10.35
C LEU A 52 -5.10 -3.54 -11.85
N LYS A 53 -3.95 -3.04 -12.33
CA LYS A 53 -3.50 -3.21 -13.71
C LYS A 53 -3.36 -4.69 -14.06
N GLY A 54 -2.80 -5.51 -13.18
CA GLY A 54 -2.71 -6.96 -13.36
C GLY A 54 -4.08 -7.62 -13.54
N TYR A 55 -5.09 -7.23 -12.75
CA TYR A 55 -6.46 -7.73 -12.88
C TYR A 55 -7.12 -7.30 -14.20
N VAL A 56 -6.98 -6.03 -14.60
CA VAL A 56 -7.54 -5.52 -15.86
C VAL A 56 -6.94 -6.26 -17.06
N VAL A 57 -5.62 -6.44 -17.09
CA VAL A 57 -4.91 -7.17 -18.15
C VAL A 57 -5.37 -8.63 -18.21
N LYS A 58 -5.49 -9.27 -17.05
CA LYS A 58 -5.97 -10.65 -16.97
C LYS A 58 -7.39 -10.72 -17.51
N ASN A 59 -8.32 -9.94 -16.99
CA ASN A 59 -9.73 -9.92 -17.40
C ASN A 59 -9.90 -9.70 -18.92
N ALA A 60 -9.13 -8.80 -19.52
CA ALA A 60 -9.12 -8.59 -20.98
C ALA A 60 -8.65 -9.84 -21.75
N LYS A 61 -7.68 -10.59 -21.22
CA LYS A 61 -7.26 -11.89 -21.78
C LYS A 61 -8.32 -12.98 -21.57
N ASN A 62 -8.98 -13.01 -20.42
CA ASN A 62 -10.07 -13.96 -20.14
C ASN A 62 -11.24 -13.74 -21.12
N LYS A 63 -11.67 -12.49 -21.32
CA LYS A 63 -12.75 -12.14 -22.24
C LYS A 63 -12.46 -12.58 -23.67
N ARG A 64 -11.26 -12.26 -24.20
CA ARG A 64 -10.83 -12.71 -25.53
C ARG A 64 -10.81 -14.23 -25.69
N ARG A 65 -10.56 -15.00 -24.61
CA ARG A 65 -10.63 -16.46 -24.66
C ARG A 65 -12.05 -17.01 -24.65
N LEU A 66 -13.00 -16.30 -24.04
CA LEU A 66 -14.42 -16.67 -24.04
C LEU A 66 -15.09 -16.36 -25.38
N GLU A 67 -14.65 -15.30 -26.08
CA GLU A 67 -15.19 -14.92 -27.39
C GLU A 67 -14.66 -15.78 -28.55
N VAL A 68 -13.63 -16.60 -28.31
CA VAL A 68 -12.99 -17.49 -29.30
C VAL A 68 -13.43 -18.95 -29.15
N ASN A 69 -14.34 -19.25 -28.20
CA ASN A 69 -14.91 -20.58 -27.99
C ASN A 69 -16.38 -20.61 -28.45
#